data_AF-A0A7I0JHF2-F1
#
_entry.id   AF-A0A7I0JHF2-F1
#
_cell.length_a   1.000
_cell.length_b   1.000
_cell.length_c   1.000
_cell.angle_alpha   90.00
_cell.angle_beta   90.00
_cell.angle_gamma   90.00
#
_symmetry.space_group_name_H-M   'P 1'
#
loop_
_entity.id
_entity.type
_entity.pdbx_description
1 polymer ?
#
loop_
_entity_poly.entity_id
_entity_poly.type
_entity_poly.pdbx_seq_one_letter_code
_entity_poly.pdbx_strand_id
1 'polypeptide(L)'
;MKLAVLDFGKTNSKLFVFDEDGRILGERRTKPVWTHAGNFSVLDEAALHDWALAAVDEAVDSHGVEGLMVSGHGCTFALVDDTALTHPILDYEQEPPAEVAARIDRRIPDFSETFSPRLPLGFNYGRHMLWLNEVEPGAFASATSILGYPQYWSWRFGGRAVSEVSYLGCHSHLWAPRRRDFSSLVDAEGWRGRMPGFGRAGAVIGERNFGKAGRPIAIHNGVHDSNAALHAYRRQQLGSLTVVSTGTWVVVLNPDCPLDVLDRDRDMLVNVDVDGGPVPTIRFMGGREFAVISAGWQGAISPASIQRVIDAGIMALPSFAPGGPMPDRVGEVIGGAPDSEERAAVALLYVALMVDLSLDLIHSKDTVIVDGGLNAGGLLASLLAQLRPGQPFLQGATLEGSATGAAALAFESAGRGMAAETPEPVDAAHFAELAGYRDRWRDLAIGAENGKGRTAAR
;
A
#
# COMPACT_ATOMS: atom_id res chain seq x y z
N MET A 1 19.18 21.24 5.36
CA MET A 1 19.17 19.79 5.14
C MET A 1 18.50 19.51 3.82
N LYS A 2 19.20 18.80 2.95
CA LYS A 2 18.60 18.18 1.77
C LYS A 2 18.64 16.68 1.95
N LEU A 3 17.55 16.01 1.58
CA LEU A 3 17.38 14.59 1.81
C LEU A 3 17.13 13.89 0.48
N ALA A 4 17.88 12.82 0.20
CA ALA A 4 17.53 11.89 -0.86
C ALA A 4 16.54 10.85 -0.31
N VAL A 5 15.44 10.64 -1.01
CA VAL A 5 14.50 9.55 -0.74
C VAL A 5 14.52 8.59 -1.92
N LEU A 6 14.94 7.36 -1.68
CA LEU A 6 14.73 6.24 -2.60
C LEU A 6 13.33 5.67 -2.33
N ASP A 7 12.44 5.73 -3.32
CA ASP A 7 11.12 5.13 -3.26
C ASP A 7 11.08 3.91 -4.18
N PHE A 8 11.25 2.73 -3.59
CA PHE A 8 11.33 1.46 -4.29
C PHE A 8 9.96 0.79 -4.38
N GLY A 9 9.22 1.12 -5.42
CA GLY A 9 7.99 0.42 -5.81
C GLY A 9 8.25 -0.84 -6.63
N LYS A 10 7.24 -1.71 -6.76
CA LYS A 10 7.34 -2.99 -7.49
C LYS A 10 7.67 -2.84 -8.98
N THR A 11 7.14 -1.81 -9.61
CA THR A 11 7.21 -1.59 -11.07
C THR A 11 8.00 -0.34 -11.45
N ASN A 12 8.16 0.59 -10.51
CA ASN A 12 8.89 1.84 -10.70
C ASN A 12 9.67 2.15 -9.42
N SER A 13 10.95 2.43 -9.59
CA SER A 13 11.84 2.89 -8.53
C SER A 13 12.22 4.33 -8.81
N LYS A 14 12.15 5.19 -7.79
CA LYS A 14 12.42 6.62 -7.93
C LYS A 14 13.45 7.07 -6.89
N LEU A 15 14.20 8.11 -7.23
CA LEU A 15 14.93 8.92 -6.26
C LEU A 15 14.37 10.33 -6.34
N PHE A 16 14.06 10.92 -5.19
CA PHE A 16 13.71 12.32 -5.05
C PHE A 16 14.70 13.04 -4.14
N VAL A 17 15.02 14.28 -4.44
CA VAL A 17 15.79 15.16 -3.56
C VAL A 17 14.85 16.21 -2.98
N PHE A 18 14.62 16.17 -1.68
CA PHE A 18 13.78 17.13 -0.96
C PHE A 18 14.61 18.23 -0.29
N ASP A 19 14.07 19.44 -0.28
CA ASP A 19 14.49 20.51 0.63
C ASP A 19 13.56 20.59 1.87
N GLU A 20 13.92 21.46 2.82
CA GLU A 20 13.13 21.68 4.05
C GLU A 20 11.76 22.33 3.77
N ASP A 21 11.62 23.06 2.66
CA ASP A 21 10.35 23.65 2.23
C ASP A 21 9.43 22.59 1.56
N GLY A 22 9.85 21.32 1.51
CA GLY A 22 9.10 20.22 0.90
C GLY A 22 9.18 20.17 -0.63
N ARG A 23 9.98 21.03 -1.27
CA ARG A 23 10.14 21.05 -2.73
C ARG A 23 11.04 19.91 -3.20
N ILE A 24 10.68 19.33 -4.33
CA ILE A 24 11.51 18.36 -5.04
C ILE A 24 12.51 19.12 -5.91
N LEU A 25 13.80 19.02 -5.58
CA LEU A 25 14.91 19.66 -6.28
C LEU A 25 15.46 18.82 -7.44
N GLY A 26 15.20 17.51 -7.42
CA GLY A 26 15.74 16.57 -8.39
C GLY A 26 15.03 15.24 -8.32
N GLU A 27 14.98 14.56 -9.46
CA GLU A 27 14.32 13.27 -9.60
C GLU A 27 15.10 12.34 -10.55
N ARG A 28 15.16 11.05 -10.21
CA ARG A 28 15.59 9.97 -11.10
C ARG A 28 14.58 8.83 -11.06
N ARG A 29 14.44 8.10 -12.15
CA ARG A 29 13.58 6.92 -12.24
C ARG A 29 14.30 5.75 -12.89
N THR A 30 13.96 4.55 -12.46
CA THR A 30 14.28 3.30 -13.13
C THR A 30 13.13 2.30 -12.95
N LYS A 31 13.26 1.13 -13.54
CA LYS A 31 12.37 -0.01 -13.31
C LYS A 31 13.18 -1.14 -12.69
N PRO A 32 12.74 -1.72 -11.55
CA PRO A 32 13.38 -2.92 -11.03
C PRO A 32 13.24 -4.06 -12.05
N VAL A 33 14.28 -4.88 -12.16
CA VAL A 33 14.31 -6.05 -13.03
C VAL A 33 14.02 -7.28 -12.18
N TRP A 34 12.99 -8.03 -12.56
CA TRP A 34 12.65 -9.31 -11.95
C TRP A 34 13.13 -10.42 -12.89
N THR A 35 13.98 -11.30 -12.38
CA THR A 35 14.63 -12.40 -13.11
C THR A 35 14.30 -13.74 -12.47
N HIS A 36 14.93 -14.83 -12.91
CA HIS A 36 14.77 -16.15 -12.32
C HIS A 36 16.09 -16.67 -11.74
N ALA A 37 16.02 -17.22 -10.53
CA ALA A 37 17.08 -17.99 -9.90
C ALA A 37 16.52 -19.38 -9.56
N GLY A 38 16.86 -20.39 -10.38
CA GLY A 38 16.23 -21.70 -10.30
C GLY A 38 14.72 -21.60 -10.52
N ASN A 39 13.93 -22.04 -9.54
CA ASN A 39 12.46 -22.01 -9.59
C ASN A 39 11.86 -20.71 -9.02
N PHE A 40 12.69 -19.78 -8.53
CA PHE A 40 12.22 -18.54 -7.94
C PHE A 40 12.30 -17.39 -8.93
N SER A 41 11.25 -16.58 -8.98
CA SER A 41 11.31 -15.22 -9.50
C SER A 41 11.90 -14.32 -8.41
N VAL A 42 12.94 -13.56 -8.77
CA VAL A 42 13.76 -12.82 -7.82
C VAL A 42 14.12 -11.45 -8.38
N LEU A 43 14.37 -10.50 -7.49
CA LEU A 43 14.88 -9.18 -7.84
C LEU A 43 16.34 -9.28 -8.32
N ASP A 44 16.66 -8.61 -9.43
CA ASP A 44 18.04 -8.28 -9.78
C ASP A 44 18.54 -7.16 -8.84
N GLU A 45 18.91 -7.58 -7.62
CA GLU A 45 19.32 -6.68 -6.55
C GLU A 45 20.54 -5.86 -6.93
N ALA A 46 21.51 -6.47 -7.62
CA ALA A 46 22.74 -5.80 -8.03
C ALA A 46 22.46 -4.66 -9.00
N ALA A 47 21.62 -4.89 -10.02
CA ALA A 47 21.25 -3.84 -10.97
C ALA A 47 20.51 -2.67 -10.31
N LEU A 48 19.60 -2.95 -9.37
CA LEU A 48 18.89 -1.88 -8.65
C LEU A 48 19.83 -1.14 -7.67
N HIS A 49 20.71 -1.86 -6.99
CA HIS A 49 21.72 -1.29 -6.10
C HIS A 49 22.67 -0.35 -6.85
N ASP A 50 23.22 -0.78 -7.98
CA ASP A 50 24.16 0.02 -8.77
C ASP A 50 23.52 1.31 -9.31
N TRP A 51 22.28 1.21 -9.78
CA TRP A 51 21.51 2.40 -10.18
C TRP A 51 21.29 3.34 -8.99
N ALA A 52 20.85 2.81 -7.85
CA ALA A 52 20.54 3.61 -6.67
C ALA A 52 21.80 4.28 -6.10
N LEU A 53 22.93 3.58 -6.06
CA LEU A 53 24.22 4.13 -5.65
C LEU A 53 24.63 5.30 -6.54
N ALA A 54 24.57 5.12 -7.87
CA ALA A 54 24.88 6.19 -8.82
C ALA A 54 23.94 7.40 -8.67
N ALA A 55 22.63 7.16 -8.46
CA ALA A 55 21.65 8.21 -8.26
C ALA A 55 21.88 8.99 -6.95
N VAL A 56 22.27 8.31 -5.87
CA VAL A 56 22.63 8.95 -4.59
C VAL A 56 23.92 9.76 -4.73
N ASP A 57 24.96 9.21 -5.37
CA ASP A 57 26.21 9.93 -5.62
C ASP A 57 25.97 11.22 -6.42
N GLU A 58 25.15 11.14 -7.48
CA GLU A 58 24.77 12.30 -8.27
C GLU A 58 23.98 13.34 -7.45
N ALA A 59 23.05 12.88 -6.60
CA ALA A 59 22.27 13.75 -5.74
C ALA A 59 23.15 14.47 -4.69
N VAL A 60 24.13 13.78 -4.13
CA VAL A 60 25.12 14.36 -3.20
C VAL A 60 25.97 15.40 -3.91
N ASP A 61 26.50 15.09 -5.10
CA ASP A 61 27.34 16.01 -5.87
C ASP A 61 26.55 17.26 -6.35
N SER A 62 25.32 17.07 -6.82
CA SER A 62 24.54 18.12 -7.48
C SER A 62 23.77 18.99 -6.48
N HIS A 63 23.31 18.41 -5.38
CA HIS A 63 22.45 19.10 -4.43
C HIS A 63 23.07 19.23 -3.04
N GLY A 64 24.11 18.48 -2.69
CA GLY A 64 24.68 18.48 -1.35
C GLY A 64 23.76 17.81 -0.34
N VAL A 65 23.16 16.67 -0.71
CA VAL A 65 22.35 15.82 0.17
C VAL A 65 23.11 15.48 1.45
N GLU A 66 22.41 15.54 2.59
CA GLU A 66 22.94 15.31 3.94
C GLU A 66 22.40 14.00 4.56
N GLY A 67 21.35 13.41 3.98
CA GLY A 67 20.80 12.13 4.44
C GLY A 67 20.09 11.34 3.34
N LEU A 68 20.01 10.03 3.54
CA LEU A 68 19.35 9.06 2.67
C LEU A 68 18.25 8.33 3.44
N MET A 69 17.04 8.35 2.90
CA MET A 69 15.88 7.62 3.42
C MET A 69 15.35 6.67 2.35
N VAL A 70 14.81 5.51 2.76
CA VAL A 70 14.19 4.54 1.86
C VAL A 70 12.71 4.37 2.18
N SER A 71 11.86 4.58 1.19
CA SER A 71 10.48 4.09 1.15
C SER A 71 10.45 2.84 0.28
N GLY A 72 9.70 1.81 0.68
CA GLY A 72 9.62 0.57 -0.08
C GLY A 72 8.25 -0.08 -0.04
N HIS A 73 7.89 -0.75 -1.13
CA HIS A 73 6.70 -1.58 -1.20
C HIS A 73 6.73 -2.70 -0.15
N GLY A 74 5.56 -3.15 0.30
CA GLY A 74 5.41 -4.27 1.22
C GLY A 74 5.68 -5.65 0.58
N CYS A 75 5.28 -6.70 1.29
CA CYS A 75 5.21 -8.08 0.78
C CYS A 75 6.54 -8.76 0.40
N THR A 76 7.70 -8.18 0.68
CA THR A 76 8.99 -8.87 0.49
C THR A 76 9.88 -8.80 1.72
N PHE A 77 10.95 -9.58 1.73
CA PHE A 77 11.91 -9.68 2.83
C PHE A 77 13.30 -9.98 2.27
N ALA A 78 14.31 -9.63 3.05
CA ALA A 78 15.69 -10.00 2.77
C ALA A 78 16.23 -10.85 3.91
N LEU A 79 16.95 -11.90 3.55
CA LEU A 79 17.77 -12.69 4.47
C LEU A 79 19.21 -12.25 4.27
N VAL A 80 19.85 -11.78 5.34
CA VAL A 80 21.23 -11.29 5.26
C VAL A 80 22.12 -11.97 6.30
N ASP A 81 23.38 -12.14 5.94
CA ASP A 81 24.46 -12.35 6.89
C ASP A 81 25.15 -11.01 7.19
N ASP A 82 26.36 -11.03 7.74
CA ASP A 82 27.09 -9.82 8.10
C ASP A 82 27.55 -8.98 6.88
N THR A 83 27.48 -9.54 5.67
CA THR A 83 28.09 -8.97 4.46
C THR A 83 27.18 -8.93 3.23
N ALA A 84 26.24 -9.88 3.09
CA ALA A 84 25.45 -10.03 1.88
C ALA A 84 24.08 -10.69 2.11
N LEU A 85 23.28 -10.74 1.06
CA LEU A 85 22.08 -11.59 1.00
C LEU A 85 22.48 -13.07 1.07
N THR A 86 21.79 -13.85 1.90
CA THR A 86 21.94 -15.32 1.94
C THR A 86 21.04 -16.02 0.92
N HIS A 87 20.07 -15.30 0.36
CA HIS A 87 19.22 -15.73 -0.74
C HIS A 87 18.73 -14.49 -1.51
N PRO A 88 18.59 -14.54 -2.86
CA PRO A 88 18.01 -13.44 -3.63
C PRO A 88 16.62 -13.03 -3.13
N ILE A 89 16.28 -11.75 -3.21
CA ILE A 89 14.98 -11.25 -2.75
C ILE A 89 13.88 -11.80 -3.66
N LEU A 90 12.92 -12.53 -3.07
CA LEU A 90 11.83 -13.15 -3.81
C LEU A 90 10.83 -12.12 -4.36
N ASP A 91 10.31 -12.38 -5.55
CA ASP A 91 9.14 -11.68 -6.10
C ASP A 91 7.87 -12.17 -5.39
N TYR A 92 7.18 -11.25 -4.71
CA TYR A 92 5.92 -11.56 -4.04
C TYR A 92 4.77 -11.89 -5.01
N GLU A 93 4.93 -11.69 -6.32
CA GLU A 93 3.95 -12.07 -7.34
C GLU A 93 4.10 -13.54 -7.77
N GLN A 94 4.87 -14.33 -7.03
CA GLN A 94 4.98 -15.78 -7.21
C GLN A 94 4.12 -16.55 -6.19
N GLU A 95 3.41 -17.58 -6.68
CA GLU A 95 2.66 -18.50 -5.82
C GLU A 95 3.56 -19.68 -5.37
N PRO A 96 3.64 -19.97 -4.06
CA PRO A 96 4.17 -21.22 -3.56
C PRO A 96 3.50 -22.45 -4.22
N PRO A 97 4.26 -23.49 -4.61
CA PRO A 97 3.70 -24.71 -5.19
C PRO A 97 2.58 -25.30 -4.33
N ALA A 98 1.51 -25.82 -4.96
CA ALA A 98 0.29 -26.22 -4.27
C ALA A 98 0.53 -27.25 -3.14
N GLU A 99 1.44 -28.21 -3.35
CA GLU A 99 1.81 -29.19 -2.36
C GLU A 99 2.55 -28.58 -1.15
N VAL A 100 3.33 -27.51 -1.37
CA VAL A 100 4.02 -26.76 -0.32
C VAL A 100 3.02 -25.86 0.41
N ALA A 101 2.20 -25.11 -0.33
CA ALA A 101 1.11 -24.29 0.18
C ALA A 101 0.23 -25.07 1.17
N ALA A 102 -0.16 -26.29 0.82
CA ALA A 102 -1.00 -27.15 1.67
C ALA A 102 -0.37 -27.49 3.05
N ARG A 103 0.96 -27.41 3.17
CA ARG A 103 1.69 -27.62 4.43
C ARG A 103 1.93 -26.32 5.17
N ILE A 104 2.41 -25.28 4.47
CA ILE A 104 2.75 -24.00 5.10
C ILE A 104 1.51 -23.21 5.54
N ASP A 105 0.40 -23.29 4.81
CA ASP A 105 -0.82 -22.53 5.13
C ASP A 105 -1.44 -22.96 6.47
N ARG A 106 -1.14 -24.18 6.95
CA ARG A 106 -1.56 -24.67 8.27
C ARG A 106 -0.78 -24.05 9.43
N ARG A 107 0.36 -23.40 9.15
CA ARG A 107 1.23 -22.74 10.13
C ARG A 107 0.93 -21.25 10.25
N ILE A 108 0.10 -20.71 9.34
CA ILE A 108 -0.31 -19.30 9.37
C ILE A 108 -1.15 -19.06 10.64
N PRO A 109 -0.87 -18.00 11.42
CA PRO A 109 -1.65 -17.64 12.60
C PRO A 109 -3.13 -17.39 12.28
N ASP A 110 -3.97 -17.49 13.30
CA ASP A 110 -5.37 -17.11 13.16
C ASP A 110 -5.53 -15.62 12.79
N PHE A 111 -6.55 -15.32 11.99
CA PHE A 111 -6.85 -13.94 11.59
C PHE A 111 -7.07 -13.03 12.81
N SER A 112 -7.68 -13.51 13.89
CA SER A 112 -7.90 -12.71 15.10
C SER A 112 -6.62 -12.29 15.84
N GLU A 113 -5.50 -12.99 15.59
CA GLU A 113 -4.20 -12.62 16.16
C GLU A 113 -3.54 -11.49 15.36
N THR A 114 -3.48 -11.65 14.03
CA THR A 114 -2.66 -10.80 13.16
C THR A 114 -3.46 -9.79 12.35
N PHE A 115 -4.76 -10.02 12.19
CA PHE A 115 -5.66 -9.35 11.24
C PHE A 115 -5.10 -9.32 9.82
N SER A 116 -4.32 -10.34 9.47
CA SER A 116 -3.75 -10.54 8.15
C SER A 116 -4.48 -11.72 7.51
N PRO A 117 -5.35 -11.51 6.51
CA PRO A 117 -5.99 -12.61 5.82
C PRO A 117 -4.94 -13.39 5.02
N ARG A 118 -5.24 -14.64 4.70
CA ARG A 118 -4.43 -15.41 3.75
C ARG A 118 -4.68 -14.86 2.35
N LEU A 119 -3.71 -14.14 1.82
CA LEU A 119 -3.71 -13.59 0.47
C LEU A 119 -3.03 -14.58 -0.50
N PRO A 120 -3.36 -14.52 -1.81
CA PRO A 120 -2.65 -15.30 -2.83
C PRO A 120 -1.21 -14.81 -3.01
N LEU A 121 -0.43 -15.59 -3.75
CA LEU A 121 0.98 -15.31 -4.07
C LEU A 121 1.83 -15.13 -2.79
N GLY A 122 2.83 -14.27 -2.83
CA GLY A 122 3.63 -13.81 -1.70
C GLY A 122 3.10 -12.55 -1.03
N PHE A 123 1.82 -12.17 -1.21
CA PHE A 123 1.26 -10.93 -0.62
C PHE A 123 1.25 -10.92 0.92
N ASN A 124 1.36 -12.08 1.56
CA ASN A 124 1.82 -12.17 2.94
C ASN A 124 3.27 -12.67 2.96
N TYR A 125 4.23 -11.80 3.25
CA TYR A 125 5.62 -12.23 3.15
C TYR A 125 6.05 -13.23 4.24
N GLY A 126 5.32 -13.35 5.36
CA GLY A 126 5.50 -14.47 6.29
C GLY A 126 5.15 -15.82 5.67
N ARG A 127 4.16 -15.89 4.77
CA ARG A 127 3.86 -17.10 3.99
C ARG A 127 4.99 -17.39 2.99
N HIS A 128 5.56 -16.36 2.39
CA HIS A 128 6.71 -16.48 1.49
C HIS A 128 7.99 -16.91 2.21
N MET A 129 8.18 -16.45 3.46
CA MET A 129 9.24 -16.94 4.35
C MET A 129 9.04 -18.41 4.71
N LEU A 130 7.81 -18.83 5.05
CA LEU A 130 7.50 -20.25 5.28
C LEU A 130 7.80 -21.10 4.05
N TRP A 131 7.44 -20.62 2.85
CA TRP A 131 7.75 -21.31 1.60
C TRP A 131 9.25 -21.50 1.44
N LEU A 132 10.04 -20.41 1.53
CA LEU A 132 11.49 -20.48 1.38
C LEU A 132 12.13 -21.36 2.46
N ASN A 133 11.67 -21.29 3.71
CA ASN A 133 12.18 -22.13 4.80
C ASN A 133 11.90 -23.63 4.59
N GLU A 134 10.79 -23.98 3.95
CA GLU A 134 10.43 -25.37 3.63
C GLU A 134 11.30 -25.96 2.52
N VAL A 135 11.61 -25.18 1.48
CA VAL A 135 12.31 -25.69 0.27
C VAL A 135 13.82 -25.45 0.29
N GLU A 136 14.27 -24.38 0.95
CA GLU A 136 15.69 -24.02 1.11
C GLU A 136 15.99 -23.55 2.55
N PRO A 137 15.88 -24.44 3.57
CA PRO A 137 16.13 -24.08 4.98
C PRO A 137 17.56 -23.54 5.22
N GLY A 138 18.51 -23.89 4.34
CA GLY A 138 19.88 -23.36 4.38
C GLY A 138 19.95 -21.84 4.27
N ALA A 139 19.02 -21.20 3.55
CA ALA A 139 18.97 -19.74 3.41
C ALA A 139 18.74 -19.04 4.78
N PHE A 140 17.83 -19.58 5.59
CA PHE A 140 17.56 -19.09 6.95
C PHE A 140 18.64 -19.49 7.95
N ALA A 141 19.24 -20.68 7.79
CA ALA A 141 20.31 -21.14 8.65
C ALA A 141 21.56 -20.24 8.54
N SER A 142 21.87 -19.77 7.32
CA SER A 142 22.99 -18.86 7.05
C SER A 142 22.71 -17.41 7.43
N ALA A 143 21.44 -17.01 7.52
CA ALA A 143 21.06 -15.63 7.81
C ALA A 143 21.25 -15.27 9.29
N THR A 144 21.91 -14.15 9.54
CA THR A 144 22.01 -13.53 10.87
C THR A 144 20.83 -12.60 11.13
N SER A 145 20.24 -12.00 10.08
CA SER A 145 19.10 -11.10 10.18
C SER A 145 18.05 -11.33 9.09
N ILE A 146 16.78 -11.10 9.46
CA ILE A 146 15.62 -10.99 8.56
C ILE A 146 15.23 -9.52 8.51
N LEU A 147 15.31 -8.91 7.33
CA LEU A 147 15.04 -7.49 7.14
C LEU A 147 13.79 -7.29 6.29
N GLY A 148 13.00 -6.27 6.65
CA GLY A 148 12.01 -5.71 5.74
C GLY A 148 12.70 -5.05 4.54
N TYR A 149 11.99 -4.88 3.44
CA TYR A 149 12.56 -4.36 2.19
C TYR A 149 13.25 -2.98 2.31
N PRO A 150 12.60 -1.92 2.86
CA PRO A 150 13.27 -0.64 3.05
C PRO A 150 14.44 -0.72 4.04
N GLN A 151 14.36 -1.58 5.05
CA GLN A 151 15.44 -1.80 6.02
C GLN A 151 16.63 -2.52 5.37
N TYR A 152 16.39 -3.48 4.47
CA TYR A 152 17.43 -4.12 3.69
C TYR A 152 18.25 -3.10 2.91
N TRP A 153 17.58 -2.21 2.16
CA TRP A 153 18.27 -1.19 1.39
C TRP A 153 19.04 -0.23 2.26
N SER A 154 18.45 0.21 3.37
CA SER A 154 19.13 1.08 4.33
C SER A 154 20.38 0.41 4.92
N TRP A 155 20.30 -0.89 5.24
CA TRP A 155 21.45 -1.70 5.63
C TRP A 155 22.50 -1.81 4.51
N ARG A 156 22.06 -2.07 3.28
CA ARG A 156 22.91 -2.18 2.09
C ARG A 156 23.69 -0.89 1.79
N PHE A 157 23.12 0.26 2.13
CA PHE A 157 23.76 1.58 2.03
C PHE A 157 24.63 1.95 3.23
N GLY A 158 24.87 1.05 4.19
CA GLY A 158 25.78 1.26 5.32
C GLY A 158 25.11 1.53 6.66
N GLY A 159 23.79 1.35 6.76
CA GLY A 159 23.09 1.32 8.04
C GLY A 159 23.29 0.00 8.79
N ARG A 160 23.11 0.01 10.12
CA ARG A 160 23.01 -1.23 10.89
C ARG A 160 21.67 -1.92 10.67
N ALA A 161 21.61 -3.25 10.87
CA ALA A 161 20.38 -4.00 10.81
C ALA A 161 19.36 -3.51 11.85
N VAL A 162 18.12 -3.26 11.41
CA VAL A 162 17.00 -2.81 12.24
C VAL A 162 15.68 -3.35 11.71
N SER A 163 14.69 -3.46 12.59
CA SER A 163 13.29 -3.64 12.20
C SER A 163 12.53 -2.32 12.32
N GLU A 164 11.51 -2.14 11.49
CA GLU A 164 10.58 -1.02 11.56
C GLU A 164 9.15 -1.59 11.58
N VAL A 165 8.33 -1.09 12.51
CA VAL A 165 7.06 -1.72 12.87
C VAL A 165 6.02 -1.60 11.76
N SER A 166 6.01 -0.49 11.04
CA SER A 166 5.02 -0.24 10.00
C SER A 166 5.17 -1.22 8.82
N TYR A 167 6.40 -1.63 8.53
CA TYR A 167 6.68 -2.68 7.54
C TYR A 167 6.23 -4.06 8.02
N LEU A 168 6.54 -4.42 9.27
CA LEU A 168 6.10 -5.68 9.87
C LEU A 168 4.58 -5.79 9.97
N GLY A 169 3.89 -4.67 10.17
CA GLY A 169 2.44 -4.60 10.22
C GLY A 169 1.73 -4.68 8.88
N CYS A 170 2.44 -4.70 7.75
CA CYS A 170 1.83 -4.77 6.42
C CYS A 170 1.39 -6.19 6.08
N HIS A 171 0.25 -6.63 6.65
CA HIS A 171 -0.41 -7.93 6.43
C HIS A 171 0.59 -9.10 6.22
N SER A 172 1.56 -9.19 7.14
CA SER A 172 2.74 -10.05 6.97
C SER A 172 2.56 -11.45 7.56
N HIS A 173 1.55 -11.64 8.41
CA HIS A 173 1.44 -12.70 9.42
C HIS A 173 2.51 -12.70 10.53
N LEU A 174 3.48 -11.77 10.53
CA LEU A 174 4.58 -11.75 11.49
C LEU A 174 4.34 -10.83 12.69
N TRP A 175 3.31 -9.99 12.64
CA TRP A 175 2.99 -9.02 13.68
C TRP A 175 1.59 -9.26 14.24
N ALA A 176 1.44 -9.11 15.56
CA ALA A 176 0.16 -9.18 16.26
C ALA A 176 -0.22 -7.77 16.77
N PRO A 177 -1.05 -7.01 16.03
CA PRO A 177 -1.29 -5.58 16.30
C PRO A 177 -1.81 -5.28 17.71
N ARG A 178 -2.68 -6.15 18.25
CA ARG A 178 -3.20 -5.99 19.63
C ARG A 178 -2.12 -6.16 20.69
N ARG A 179 -1.18 -7.08 20.46
CA ARG A 179 -0.07 -7.36 21.38
C ARG A 179 1.07 -6.34 21.24
N ARG A 180 1.14 -5.64 20.10
CA ARG A 180 2.29 -4.80 19.71
C ARG A 180 3.61 -5.57 19.83
N ASP A 181 3.59 -6.81 19.37
CA ASP A 181 4.72 -7.73 19.36
C ASP A 181 4.61 -8.66 18.16
N PHE A 182 5.65 -9.44 17.91
CA PHE A 182 5.63 -10.49 16.90
C PHE A 182 4.48 -11.48 17.15
N SER A 183 3.95 -12.02 16.05
CA SER A 183 2.94 -13.08 16.08
C SER A 183 3.53 -14.41 16.53
N SER A 184 2.63 -15.35 16.84
CA SER A 184 2.95 -16.75 17.12
C SER A 184 3.78 -17.42 16.04
N LEU A 185 3.68 -17.00 14.76
CA LEU A 185 4.47 -17.55 13.66
C LEU A 185 5.97 -17.32 13.86
N VAL A 186 6.38 -16.11 14.25
CA VAL A 186 7.81 -15.78 14.43
C VAL A 186 8.43 -16.63 15.53
N ASP A 187 7.68 -16.90 16.59
CA ASP A 187 8.12 -17.72 17.71
C ASP A 187 8.13 -19.21 17.36
N ALA A 188 7.10 -19.71 16.68
CA ALA A 188 7.01 -21.11 16.25
C ALA A 188 8.13 -21.50 15.27
N GLU A 189 8.55 -20.58 14.40
CA GLU A 189 9.63 -20.80 13.43
C GLU A 189 11.03 -20.50 13.99
N GLY A 190 11.14 -20.03 15.24
CA GLY A 190 12.43 -19.64 15.83
C GLY A 190 13.09 -18.44 15.14
N TRP A 191 12.30 -17.59 14.50
CA TRP A 191 12.79 -16.43 13.75
C TRP A 191 13.06 -15.21 14.64
N ARG A 192 12.49 -15.14 15.85
CA ARG A 192 12.64 -13.97 16.75
C ARG A 192 14.11 -13.57 16.96
N GLY A 193 15.01 -14.53 17.13
CA GLY A 193 16.44 -14.26 17.31
C GLY A 193 17.17 -13.68 16.08
N ARG A 194 16.53 -13.72 14.90
CA ARG A 194 17.02 -13.12 13.64
C ARG A 194 16.28 -11.83 13.28
N MET A 195 15.28 -11.40 14.06
CA MET A 195 14.63 -10.11 13.85
C MET A 195 15.45 -9.04 14.60
N PRO A 196 16.04 -8.05 13.91
CA PRO A 196 16.81 -7.02 14.58
C PRO A 196 15.98 -6.17 15.54
N GLY A 197 16.66 -5.39 16.38
CA GLY A 197 16.00 -4.43 17.26
C GLY A 197 15.21 -3.38 16.48
N PHE A 198 14.09 -2.93 17.05
CA PHE A 198 13.23 -1.92 16.44
C PHE A 198 13.86 -0.53 16.47
N GLY A 199 13.70 0.21 15.38
CA GLY A 199 13.95 1.66 15.30
C GLY A 199 12.70 2.39 14.86
N ARG A 200 12.45 3.58 15.44
CA ARG A 200 11.38 4.49 14.97
C ARG A 200 11.62 4.81 13.49
N ALA A 201 10.57 4.84 12.68
CA ALA A 201 10.69 5.24 11.27
C ALA A 201 11.36 6.62 11.14
N GLY A 202 12.33 6.74 10.24
CA GLY A 202 13.17 7.93 10.07
C GLY A 202 14.37 8.00 11.00
N ALA A 203 14.61 7.04 11.91
CA ALA A 203 15.81 7.05 12.76
C ALA A 203 17.09 6.86 11.94
N VAL A 204 18.15 7.60 12.30
CA VAL A 204 19.49 7.40 11.73
C VAL A 204 20.11 6.12 12.29
N ILE A 205 20.57 5.25 11.40
CA ILE A 205 21.11 3.92 11.71
C ILE A 205 22.53 3.70 11.22
N GLY A 206 23.13 4.69 10.57
CA GLY A 206 24.52 4.67 10.11
C GLY A 206 24.86 5.93 9.34
N GLU A 207 26.10 5.99 8.87
CA GLU A 207 26.62 7.03 7.98
C GLU A 207 27.51 6.38 6.93
N ARG A 208 27.48 6.90 5.70
CA ARG A 208 28.37 6.45 4.63
C ARG A 208 28.81 7.62 3.75
N ASN A 209 30.02 7.54 3.22
CA ASN A 209 30.56 8.53 2.30
C ASN A 209 30.01 8.30 0.88
N PHE A 210 29.49 9.37 0.28
CA PHE A 210 29.00 9.40 -1.10
C PHE A 210 29.52 10.62 -1.85
N GLY A 211 29.35 10.61 -3.16
CA GLY A 211 29.77 11.66 -4.08
C GLY A 211 31.30 11.75 -4.23
N LYS A 212 31.76 12.59 -5.16
CA LYS A 212 33.20 12.74 -5.48
C LYS A 212 34.00 13.31 -4.31
N ALA A 213 33.37 14.13 -3.48
CA ALA A 213 33.97 14.72 -2.31
C ALA A 213 34.05 13.76 -1.11
N GLY A 214 33.41 12.58 -1.19
CA GLY A 214 33.40 11.58 -0.12
C GLY A 214 32.75 12.09 1.17
N ARG A 215 31.65 12.85 1.06
CA ARG A 215 30.97 13.44 2.24
C ARG A 215 30.17 12.37 2.97
N PRO A 216 30.27 12.27 4.31
CA PRO A 216 29.39 11.41 5.08
C PRO A 216 27.96 11.96 5.02
N ILE A 217 27.00 11.09 4.72
CA ILE A 217 25.56 11.38 4.82
C ILE A 217 24.90 10.39 5.79
N ALA A 218 23.87 10.85 6.49
CA ALA A 218 23.11 10.02 7.41
C ALA A 218 22.27 8.97 6.66
N ILE A 219 22.27 7.73 7.14
CA ILE A 219 21.42 6.66 6.62
C ILE A 219 20.25 6.45 7.57
N HIS A 220 19.04 6.70 7.11
CA HIS A 220 17.81 6.49 7.86
C HIS A 220 17.28 5.06 7.65
N ASN A 221 16.55 4.51 8.62
CA ASN A 221 16.10 3.10 8.62
C ASN A 221 15.04 2.71 7.58
N GLY A 222 14.44 3.70 6.92
CA GLY A 222 13.38 3.49 5.96
C GLY A 222 12.00 3.18 6.56
N VAL A 223 11.01 3.06 5.69
CA VAL A 223 9.58 2.94 6.05
C VAL A 223 8.79 2.23 4.93
N HIS A 224 7.66 1.61 5.27
CA HIS A 224 6.70 1.10 4.29
C HIS A 224 6.01 2.24 3.53
N ASP A 225 5.89 2.13 2.20
CA ASP A 225 5.38 3.17 1.31
C ASP A 225 3.99 3.72 1.70
N SER A 226 3.04 2.84 1.99
CA SER A 226 1.65 3.22 2.30
C SER A 226 1.57 3.88 3.68
N ASN A 227 2.43 3.47 4.62
CA ASN A 227 2.53 4.11 5.93
C ASN A 227 3.24 5.46 5.86
N ALA A 228 4.19 5.62 4.94
CA ALA A 228 4.78 6.93 4.66
C ALA A 228 3.70 7.89 4.12
N ALA A 229 2.93 7.46 3.12
CA ALA A 229 1.82 8.26 2.59
C ALA A 229 0.78 8.62 3.68
N LEU A 230 0.42 7.67 4.55
CA LEU A 230 -0.45 7.93 5.70
C LEU A 230 0.16 8.98 6.67
N HIS A 231 1.46 8.88 6.96
CA HIS A 231 2.16 9.83 7.83
C HIS A 231 2.14 11.26 7.27
N ALA A 232 2.26 11.41 5.94
CA ALA A 232 2.21 12.71 5.27
C ALA A 232 0.92 13.50 5.58
N TYR A 233 -0.20 12.80 5.80
CA TYR A 233 -1.47 13.40 6.20
C TYR A 233 -1.63 13.53 7.72
N ARG A 234 -1.28 12.48 8.49
CA ARG A 234 -1.46 12.50 9.95
C ARG A 234 -0.67 13.60 10.65
N ARG A 235 0.53 13.90 10.16
CA ARG A 235 1.38 14.97 10.74
C ARG A 235 0.78 16.38 10.59
N GLN A 236 -0.23 16.55 9.74
CA GLN A 236 -0.92 17.82 9.54
C GLN A 236 -1.98 18.10 10.62
N GLN A 237 -2.20 17.18 11.56
CA GLN A 237 -3.09 17.36 12.72
C GLN A 237 -4.54 17.69 12.35
N LEU A 238 -5.03 17.10 11.24
CA LEU A 238 -6.41 17.27 10.75
C LEU A 238 -7.48 16.56 11.61
N GLY A 239 -7.08 15.98 12.75
CA GLY A 239 -7.92 15.15 13.61
C GLY A 239 -8.06 13.71 13.10
N SER A 240 -9.11 13.04 13.55
CA SER A 240 -9.53 11.73 13.05
C SER A 240 -9.85 11.81 11.57
N LEU A 241 -9.22 10.94 10.77
CA LEU A 241 -9.39 10.94 9.33
C LEU A 241 -9.31 9.52 8.76
N THR A 242 -10.00 9.31 7.65
CA THR A 242 -9.85 8.14 6.78
C THR A 242 -9.10 8.55 5.51
N VAL A 243 -8.13 7.76 5.08
CA VAL A 243 -7.42 7.97 3.80
C VAL A 243 -7.92 6.97 2.78
N VAL A 244 -8.32 7.44 1.61
CA VAL A 244 -8.63 6.64 0.42
C VAL A 244 -7.52 6.88 -0.59
N SER A 245 -6.58 5.95 -0.69
CA SER A 245 -5.55 5.97 -1.72
C SER A 245 -6.05 5.25 -2.97
N THR A 246 -5.93 5.90 -4.13
CA THR A 246 -6.50 5.43 -5.40
C THR A 246 -5.41 5.20 -6.45
N GLY A 247 -4.82 4.00 -6.43
CA GLY A 247 -3.86 3.53 -7.42
C GLY A 247 -4.38 2.30 -8.18
N THR A 248 -3.48 1.38 -8.54
CA THR A 248 -3.87 0.05 -9.02
C THR A 248 -4.81 -0.64 -8.03
N TRP A 249 -4.48 -0.52 -6.74
CA TRP A 249 -5.36 -0.81 -5.62
C TRP A 249 -5.99 0.47 -5.12
N VAL A 250 -7.26 0.37 -4.75
CA VAL A 250 -7.89 1.32 -3.85
C VAL A 250 -7.73 0.78 -2.43
N VAL A 251 -7.15 1.60 -1.55
CA VAL A 251 -6.86 1.24 -0.16
C VAL A 251 -7.52 2.27 0.72
N VAL A 252 -8.44 1.83 1.57
CA VAL A 252 -9.17 2.69 2.53
C VAL A 252 -8.64 2.39 3.92
N LEU A 253 -7.98 3.37 4.54
CA LEU A 253 -7.37 3.26 5.86
C LEU A 253 -8.15 4.11 6.87
N ASN A 254 -8.71 3.47 7.89
CA ASN A 254 -9.43 4.16 8.97
C ASN A 254 -8.88 3.73 10.34
N PRO A 255 -7.95 4.52 10.94
CA PRO A 255 -7.39 4.23 12.26
C PRO A 255 -8.43 4.08 13.39
N ASP A 256 -9.59 4.71 13.27
CA ASP A 256 -10.64 4.69 14.30
C ASP A 256 -11.64 3.54 14.16
N CYS A 257 -11.48 2.70 13.13
CA CYS A 257 -12.32 1.52 12.95
C CYS A 257 -12.04 0.47 14.05
N PRO A 258 -13.07 -0.06 14.73
CA PRO A 258 -12.88 -1.15 15.69
C PRO A 258 -12.35 -2.42 15.01
N LEU A 259 -11.30 -3.05 15.56
CA LEU A 259 -10.69 -4.23 14.92
C LEU A 259 -11.64 -5.43 14.84
N ASP A 260 -12.63 -5.52 15.74
CA ASP A 260 -13.62 -6.60 15.79
C ASP A 260 -14.66 -6.57 14.67
N VAL A 261 -14.74 -5.47 13.90
CA VAL A 261 -15.64 -5.38 12.74
C VAL A 261 -14.99 -5.88 11.45
N LEU A 262 -13.69 -6.18 11.48
CA LEU A 262 -12.94 -6.58 10.29
C LEU A 262 -13.31 -8.01 9.87
N ASP A 263 -13.70 -8.13 8.61
CA ASP A 263 -14.07 -9.38 7.98
C ASP A 263 -12.96 -9.86 7.03
N ARG A 264 -12.34 -10.99 7.39
CA ARG A 264 -11.25 -11.59 6.61
C ARG A 264 -11.67 -11.98 5.18
N ASP A 265 -12.95 -12.24 4.96
CA ASP A 265 -13.49 -12.69 3.67
C ASP A 265 -13.85 -11.51 2.76
N ARG A 266 -13.59 -10.27 3.21
CA ARG A 266 -13.91 -9.02 2.50
C ARG A 266 -12.70 -8.13 2.26
N ASP A 267 -11.50 -8.73 2.21
CA ASP A 267 -10.21 -8.05 2.02
C ASP A 267 -10.00 -6.92 3.05
N MET A 268 -10.48 -7.15 4.28
CA MET A 268 -10.25 -6.30 5.45
C MET A 268 -9.07 -6.85 6.24
N LEU A 269 -8.20 -5.96 6.68
CA LEU A 269 -6.95 -6.28 7.37
C LEU A 269 -6.51 -5.14 8.29
N VAL A 270 -5.44 -5.35 9.06
CA VAL A 270 -4.81 -4.28 9.84
C VAL A 270 -3.39 -4.06 9.34
N ASN A 271 -3.12 -2.84 8.89
CA ASN A 271 -1.77 -2.29 8.79
C ASN A 271 -1.33 -1.76 10.16
N VAL A 272 -0.06 -1.40 10.31
CA VAL A 272 0.42 -0.70 11.51
C VAL A 272 1.12 0.58 11.09
N ASP A 273 0.79 1.69 11.73
CA ASP A 273 1.43 2.97 11.48
C ASP A 273 2.85 3.03 12.05
N VAL A 274 3.57 4.10 11.72
CA VAL A 274 4.94 4.36 12.17
C VAL A 274 5.10 4.53 13.69
N ASP A 275 4.00 4.75 14.42
CA ASP A 275 3.95 4.87 15.88
C ASP A 275 3.51 3.55 16.56
N GLY A 276 3.30 2.48 15.78
CA GLY A 276 2.87 1.16 16.27
C GLY A 276 1.37 1.03 16.53
N GLY A 277 0.56 2.00 16.08
CA GLY A 277 -0.89 1.98 16.13
C GLY A 277 -1.50 1.09 15.03
N PRO A 278 -2.54 0.29 15.34
CA PRO A 278 -3.24 -0.46 14.31
C PRO A 278 -3.98 0.49 13.37
N VAL A 279 -3.91 0.20 12.08
CA VAL A 279 -4.59 0.92 11.00
C VAL A 279 -5.45 -0.08 10.25
N PRO A 280 -6.70 -0.29 10.69
CA PRO A 280 -7.70 -1.00 9.92
C PRO A 280 -7.73 -0.52 8.49
N THR A 281 -7.80 -1.48 7.58
CA THR A 281 -7.72 -1.23 6.15
C THR A 281 -8.67 -2.17 5.42
N ILE A 282 -9.33 -1.66 4.38
CA ILE A 282 -10.07 -2.45 3.40
C ILE A 282 -9.59 -2.06 2.00
N ARG A 283 -9.51 -3.02 1.08
CA ARG A 283 -8.92 -2.80 -0.25
C ARG A 283 -9.73 -3.48 -1.33
N PHE A 284 -9.56 -3.02 -2.56
CA PHE A 284 -9.96 -3.71 -3.80
C PHE A 284 -9.12 -3.19 -4.97
N MET A 285 -9.10 -3.87 -6.12
CA MET A 285 -8.24 -3.47 -7.25
C MET A 285 -8.87 -2.36 -8.11
N GLY A 286 -9.36 -1.28 -7.51
CA GLY A 286 -10.18 -0.27 -8.19
C GLY A 286 -9.56 0.33 -9.46
N GLY A 287 -8.24 0.52 -9.53
CA GLY A 287 -7.59 0.99 -10.75
C GLY A 287 -7.56 -0.06 -11.86
N ARG A 288 -7.39 -1.34 -11.52
CA ARG A 288 -7.48 -2.45 -12.48
C ARG A 288 -8.91 -2.61 -12.98
N GLU A 289 -9.87 -2.58 -12.07
CA GLU A 289 -11.29 -2.73 -12.40
C GLU A 289 -11.80 -1.55 -13.24
N PHE A 290 -11.38 -0.33 -12.91
CA PHE A 290 -11.63 0.85 -13.73
C PHE A 290 -11.12 0.64 -15.17
N ALA A 291 -9.88 0.19 -15.33
CA ALA A 291 -9.30 -0.04 -16.66
C ALA A 291 -10.06 -1.12 -17.45
N VAL A 292 -10.53 -2.18 -16.78
CA VAL A 292 -11.33 -3.25 -17.41
C VAL A 292 -12.69 -2.72 -17.86
N ILE A 293 -13.43 -2.06 -16.98
CA ILE A 293 -14.80 -1.56 -17.25
C ILE A 293 -14.76 -0.48 -18.33
N SER A 294 -13.82 0.46 -18.21
CA SER A 294 -13.65 1.58 -19.16
C SER A 294 -13.00 1.20 -20.48
N ALA A 295 -12.54 -0.05 -20.64
CA ALA A 295 -11.73 -0.50 -21.77
C ALA A 295 -10.46 0.36 -22.01
N GLY A 296 -9.79 0.77 -20.93
CA GLY A 296 -8.53 1.50 -20.97
C GLY A 296 -8.66 2.99 -21.26
N TRP A 297 -9.78 3.62 -20.89
CA TRP A 297 -10.01 5.05 -21.10
C TRP A 297 -8.95 5.92 -20.39
N GLN A 298 -8.49 6.98 -21.07
CA GLN A 298 -7.49 7.93 -20.54
C GLN A 298 -7.93 9.40 -20.63
N GLY A 299 -9.13 9.69 -21.15
CA GLY A 299 -9.65 11.05 -21.31
C GLY A 299 -10.38 11.57 -20.08
N ALA A 300 -10.76 12.85 -20.12
CA ALA A 300 -11.73 13.38 -19.17
C ALA A 300 -13.09 12.67 -19.32
N ILE A 301 -13.83 12.53 -18.22
CA ILE A 301 -15.20 12.02 -18.21
C ILE A 301 -16.11 13.21 -18.03
N SER A 302 -16.97 13.51 -19.01
CA SER A 302 -17.87 14.66 -18.90
C SER A 302 -18.97 14.39 -17.86
N PRO A 303 -19.38 15.41 -17.08
CA PRO A 303 -20.52 15.29 -16.16
C PRO A 303 -21.81 14.86 -16.86
N ALA A 304 -22.01 15.28 -18.11
CA ALA A 304 -23.18 14.88 -18.89
C ALA A 304 -23.23 13.36 -19.13
N SER A 305 -22.09 12.71 -19.36
CA SER A 305 -22.01 11.26 -19.55
C SER A 305 -22.28 10.50 -18.25
N ILE A 306 -21.85 11.04 -17.10
CA ILE A 306 -22.19 10.50 -15.78
C ILE A 306 -23.71 10.57 -15.54
N GLN A 307 -24.33 11.73 -15.80
CA GLN A 307 -25.78 11.87 -15.62
C GLN A 307 -26.57 10.93 -16.54
N ARG A 308 -26.18 10.77 -17.82
CA ARG A 308 -26.83 9.82 -18.74
C ARG A 308 -26.76 8.38 -18.24
N VAL A 309 -25.61 7.96 -17.71
CA VAL A 309 -25.44 6.62 -17.14
C VAL A 309 -26.35 6.41 -15.93
N ILE A 310 -26.45 7.41 -15.04
CA ILE A 310 -27.35 7.38 -13.88
C ILE A 310 -28.82 7.26 -14.32
N ASP A 311 -29.25 8.10 -15.26
CA ASP A 311 -30.63 8.15 -15.77
C ASP A 311 -31.02 6.85 -16.49
N ALA A 312 -30.09 6.28 -17.27
CA ALA A 312 -30.28 5.01 -17.96
C ALA A 312 -30.21 3.80 -17.02
N GLY A 313 -29.66 3.96 -15.81
CA GLY A 313 -29.46 2.86 -14.86
C GLY A 313 -28.43 1.84 -15.33
N ILE A 314 -27.44 2.26 -16.13
CA ILE A 314 -26.34 1.39 -16.58
C ILE A 314 -25.36 1.23 -15.42
N MET A 315 -25.11 0.00 -14.98
CA MET A 315 -24.29 -0.28 -13.79
C MET A 315 -23.24 -1.33 -14.08
N ALA A 316 -22.05 -1.19 -13.51
CA ALA A 316 -21.12 -2.30 -13.35
C ALA A 316 -21.33 -2.92 -11.96
N LEU A 317 -21.56 -4.23 -11.90
CA LEU A 317 -21.67 -5.01 -10.67
C LEU A 317 -20.35 -5.74 -10.40
N PRO A 318 -19.90 -5.82 -9.14
CA PRO A 318 -18.62 -6.43 -8.80
C PRO A 318 -18.62 -7.96 -9.05
N SER A 319 -17.47 -8.61 -9.26
CA SER A 319 -16.10 -8.05 -9.26
C SER A 319 -15.38 -8.24 -10.60
N PHE A 320 -14.60 -7.23 -11.03
CA PHE A 320 -13.83 -7.28 -12.29
C PHE A 320 -12.35 -7.68 -12.07
N ALA A 321 -11.95 -7.92 -10.82
CA ALA A 321 -10.61 -8.39 -10.45
C ALA A 321 -10.66 -9.24 -9.17
N PRO A 322 -9.65 -10.08 -8.90
CA PRO A 322 -9.56 -10.83 -7.65
C PRO A 322 -9.43 -9.91 -6.42
N GLY A 323 -9.97 -10.37 -5.29
CA GLY A 323 -9.94 -9.65 -4.01
C GLY A 323 -11.14 -8.71 -3.83
N GLY A 324 -11.03 -7.77 -2.88
CA GLY A 324 -12.07 -6.79 -2.61
C GLY A 324 -13.14 -7.21 -1.61
N PRO A 325 -14.07 -6.30 -1.26
CA PRO A 325 -15.19 -6.57 -0.37
C PRO A 325 -16.21 -7.61 -0.85
N MET A 326 -16.11 -8.04 -2.12
CA MET A 326 -17.03 -8.97 -2.81
C MET A 326 -16.25 -9.92 -3.75
N PRO A 327 -15.36 -10.78 -3.21
CA PRO A 327 -14.39 -11.52 -4.02
C PRO A 327 -15.00 -12.68 -4.83
N ASP A 328 -16.16 -13.21 -4.42
CA ASP A 328 -16.80 -14.40 -5.01
C ASP A 328 -17.73 -14.10 -6.20
N ARG A 329 -17.68 -12.90 -6.75
CA ARG A 329 -18.55 -12.48 -7.86
C ARG A 329 -17.78 -12.29 -9.16
N VAL A 330 -18.48 -12.54 -10.26
CA VAL A 330 -18.00 -12.25 -11.61
C VAL A 330 -18.66 -10.97 -12.08
N GLY A 331 -17.83 -9.99 -12.45
CA GLY A 331 -18.29 -8.66 -12.81
C GLY A 331 -19.08 -8.64 -14.11
N GLU A 332 -20.12 -7.82 -14.13
CA GLU A 332 -21.04 -7.67 -15.27
C GLU A 332 -21.49 -6.22 -15.39
N VAL A 333 -21.65 -5.74 -16.63
CA VAL A 333 -22.30 -4.45 -16.92
C VAL A 333 -23.75 -4.71 -17.32
N ILE A 334 -24.69 -4.11 -16.60
CA ILE A 334 -26.14 -4.24 -16.80
C ILE A 334 -26.77 -2.89 -17.16
N GLY A 335 -28.06 -2.90 -17.54
CA GLY A 335 -28.85 -1.68 -17.77
C GLY A 335 -28.70 -1.07 -19.17
N GLY A 336 -27.89 -1.67 -20.04
CA GLY A 336 -27.71 -1.23 -21.44
C GLY A 336 -26.28 -1.42 -21.93
N ALA A 337 -26.03 -1.10 -23.20
CA ALA A 337 -24.70 -1.11 -23.78
C ALA A 337 -24.16 0.33 -23.82
N PRO A 338 -23.24 0.72 -22.91
CA PRO A 338 -22.67 2.06 -22.90
C PRO A 338 -21.75 2.30 -24.11
N ASP A 339 -21.74 3.54 -24.61
CA ASP A 339 -20.72 4.02 -25.54
C ASP A 339 -19.33 4.11 -24.88
N SER A 340 -18.32 4.59 -25.61
CA SER A 340 -16.94 4.63 -25.09
C SER A 340 -16.74 5.57 -23.89
N GLU A 341 -17.42 6.73 -23.85
CA GLU A 341 -17.30 7.66 -22.73
C GLU A 341 -18.20 7.21 -21.57
N GLU A 342 -19.39 6.69 -21.88
CA GLU A 342 -20.30 6.11 -20.89
C GLU A 342 -19.65 4.92 -20.16
N ARG A 343 -18.81 4.12 -20.83
CA ARG A 343 -18.01 3.07 -20.17
C ARG A 343 -17.09 3.64 -19.09
N ALA A 344 -16.45 4.78 -19.36
CA ALA A 344 -15.61 5.45 -18.38
C ALA A 344 -16.43 6.03 -17.22
N ALA A 345 -17.62 6.59 -17.50
CA ALA A 345 -18.55 7.04 -16.48
C ALA A 345 -19.08 5.89 -15.60
N VAL A 346 -19.45 4.74 -16.19
CA VAL A 346 -19.82 3.51 -15.47
C VAL A 346 -18.68 3.04 -14.58
N ALA A 347 -17.44 3.03 -15.09
CA ALA A 347 -16.25 2.64 -14.33
C ALA A 347 -15.98 3.58 -13.14
N LEU A 348 -16.12 4.89 -13.32
CA LEU A 348 -15.94 5.87 -12.24
C LEU A 348 -17.03 5.74 -11.18
N LEU A 349 -18.30 5.61 -11.58
CA LEU A 349 -19.42 5.37 -10.66
C LEU A 349 -19.23 4.07 -9.90
N TYR A 350 -18.78 3.00 -10.56
CA TYR A 350 -18.45 1.74 -9.89
C TYR A 350 -17.38 1.90 -8.81
N VAL A 351 -16.27 2.57 -9.11
CA VAL A 351 -15.22 2.83 -8.12
C VAL A 351 -15.76 3.67 -6.96
N ALA A 352 -16.56 4.72 -7.24
CA ALA A 352 -17.18 5.53 -6.20
C ALA A 352 -18.09 4.70 -5.28
N LEU A 353 -18.89 3.78 -5.85
CA LEU A 353 -19.78 2.90 -5.09
C LEU A 353 -19.04 1.85 -4.27
N MET A 354 -17.94 1.30 -4.81
CA MET A 354 -17.07 0.38 -4.08
C MET A 354 -16.34 1.08 -2.93
N VAL A 355 -15.90 2.33 -3.12
CA VAL A 355 -15.32 3.15 -2.04
C VAL A 355 -16.38 3.49 -1.00
N ASP A 356 -17.56 3.95 -1.40
CA ASP A 356 -18.68 4.27 -0.51
C ASP A 356 -19.08 3.06 0.36
N LEU A 357 -19.19 1.87 -0.24
CA LEU A 357 -19.39 0.63 0.50
C LEU A 357 -18.22 0.33 1.45
N SER A 358 -16.99 0.45 0.98
CA SER A 358 -15.80 0.20 1.79
C SER A 358 -15.72 1.12 3.01
N LEU A 359 -16.09 2.38 2.84
CA LEU A 359 -16.17 3.37 3.91
C LEU A 359 -17.24 3.01 4.96
N ASP A 360 -18.37 2.44 4.54
CA ASP A 360 -19.38 1.90 5.47
C ASP A 360 -18.83 0.70 6.24
N LEU A 361 -18.19 -0.27 5.57
CA LEU A 361 -17.67 -1.49 6.18
C LEU A 361 -16.56 -1.21 7.19
N ILE A 362 -15.74 -0.21 6.91
CA ILE A 362 -14.66 0.21 7.80
C ILE A 362 -15.11 1.30 8.79
N HIS A 363 -16.43 1.52 8.94
CA HIS A 363 -17.01 2.43 9.91
C HIS A 363 -16.45 3.86 9.83
N SER A 364 -16.09 4.33 8.63
CA SER A 364 -15.57 5.68 8.41
C SER A 364 -16.69 6.72 8.55
N LYS A 365 -16.56 7.62 9.54
CA LYS A 365 -17.51 8.70 9.83
C LYS A 365 -16.88 10.09 9.84
N ASP A 366 -15.56 10.17 10.05
CA ASP A 366 -14.82 11.42 10.14
C ASP A 366 -14.38 11.92 8.76
N THR A 367 -13.51 12.93 8.70
CA THR A 367 -13.01 13.49 7.44
C THR A 367 -12.36 12.43 6.55
N VAL A 368 -12.68 12.42 5.26
CA VAL A 368 -12.08 11.51 4.27
C VAL A 368 -11.14 12.29 3.35
N ILE A 369 -9.89 11.86 3.25
CA ILE A 369 -8.95 12.35 2.24
C ILE A 369 -8.94 11.36 1.08
N VAL A 370 -9.21 11.85 -0.12
CA VAL A 370 -9.12 11.05 -1.35
C VAL A 370 -7.88 11.47 -2.13
N ASP A 371 -6.95 10.53 -2.28
CA ASP A 371 -5.66 10.72 -2.90
C ASP A 371 -5.44 9.71 -4.04
N GLY A 372 -4.57 10.03 -5.00
CA GLY A 372 -4.19 9.14 -6.09
C GLY A 372 -4.88 9.42 -7.43
N GLY A 373 -4.48 8.64 -8.44
CA GLY A 373 -4.73 8.93 -9.85
C GLY A 373 -6.19 8.78 -10.31
N LEU A 374 -7.01 7.98 -9.61
CA LEU A 374 -8.44 7.87 -9.97
C LEU A 374 -9.25 9.10 -9.53
N ASN A 375 -8.69 9.92 -8.62
CA ASN A 375 -9.28 11.19 -8.21
C ASN A 375 -8.76 12.38 -9.03
N ALA A 376 -8.22 12.14 -10.24
CA ALA A 376 -7.75 13.22 -11.11
C ALA A 376 -8.87 14.24 -11.36
N GLY A 377 -8.60 15.51 -11.04
CA GLY A 377 -9.58 16.61 -11.14
C GLY A 377 -10.66 16.61 -10.06
N GLY A 378 -10.51 15.84 -8.97
CA GLY A 378 -11.39 15.87 -7.79
C GLY A 378 -12.75 15.19 -7.94
N LEU A 379 -13.07 14.68 -9.14
CA LEU A 379 -14.42 14.20 -9.47
C LEU A 379 -14.87 12.98 -8.65
N LEU A 380 -13.95 12.04 -8.36
CA LEU A 380 -14.25 10.89 -7.50
C LEU A 380 -14.60 11.35 -6.09
N ALA A 381 -13.81 12.26 -5.51
CA ALA A 381 -14.09 12.83 -4.21
C ALA A 381 -15.42 13.61 -4.18
N SER A 382 -15.74 14.38 -5.23
CA SER A 382 -17.02 15.11 -5.33
C SER A 382 -18.23 14.16 -5.41
N LEU A 383 -18.11 13.03 -6.11
CA LEU A 383 -19.14 11.98 -6.12
C LEU A 383 -19.34 11.38 -4.73
N LEU A 384 -18.25 11.07 -4.02
CA LEU A 384 -18.31 10.52 -2.66
C LEU A 384 -18.90 11.52 -1.65
N ALA A 385 -18.53 12.80 -1.74
CA ALA A 385 -19.10 13.87 -0.95
C ALA A 385 -20.61 14.02 -1.18
N GLN A 386 -21.09 13.80 -2.41
CA GLN A 386 -22.53 13.77 -2.70
C GLN A 386 -23.21 12.52 -2.11
N LEU A 387 -22.57 11.34 -2.14
CA LEU A 387 -23.11 10.08 -1.63
C LEU A 387 -23.19 10.04 -0.09
N ARG A 388 -22.32 10.78 0.60
CA ARG A 388 -22.20 10.79 2.08
C ARG A 388 -22.44 12.18 2.65
N PRO A 389 -23.69 12.70 2.56
CA PRO A 389 -24.00 14.04 3.05
C PRO A 389 -23.71 14.16 4.55
N GLY A 390 -22.96 15.19 4.94
CA GLY A 390 -22.56 15.46 6.33
C GLY A 390 -21.18 14.93 6.72
N GLN A 391 -20.50 14.17 5.85
CA GLN A 391 -19.11 13.80 6.04
C GLN A 391 -18.19 14.72 5.22
N PRO A 392 -17.14 15.32 5.82
CA PRO A 392 -16.20 16.16 5.08
C PRO A 392 -15.30 15.33 4.16
N PHE A 393 -15.07 15.83 2.94
CA PHE A 393 -14.11 15.26 2.00
C PHE A 393 -13.02 16.28 1.65
N LEU A 394 -11.80 15.79 1.54
CA LEU A 394 -10.62 16.55 1.14
C LEU A 394 -9.93 15.84 -0.03
N GLN A 395 -9.30 16.61 -0.90
CA GLN A 395 -8.45 16.12 -1.98
C GLN A 395 -6.99 16.12 -1.53
N GLY A 396 -6.29 15.01 -1.75
CA GLY A 396 -4.85 14.89 -1.47
C GLY A 396 -4.03 15.94 -2.22
N ALA A 397 -3.00 16.47 -1.55
CA ALA A 397 -2.20 17.57 -2.07
C ALA A 397 -0.99 17.13 -2.91
N THR A 398 -0.45 15.92 -2.68
CA THR A 398 0.79 15.45 -3.31
C THR A 398 0.60 14.15 -4.08
N LEU A 399 1.06 14.11 -5.33
CA LEU A 399 1.08 12.88 -6.14
C LEU A 399 2.16 11.89 -5.71
N GLU A 400 3.14 12.32 -4.89
CA GLU A 400 4.29 11.52 -4.44
C GLU A 400 4.25 11.32 -2.91
N GLY A 401 3.08 10.90 -2.41
CA GLY A 401 2.78 10.77 -0.98
C GLY A 401 3.75 9.88 -0.20
N SER A 402 4.18 8.74 -0.76
CA SER A 402 5.13 7.83 -0.12
C SER A 402 6.49 8.50 0.10
N ALA A 403 7.07 9.08 -0.95
CA ALA A 403 8.36 9.77 -0.85
C ALA A 403 8.30 11.00 0.06
N THR A 404 7.20 11.77 -0.02
CA THR A 404 6.96 12.95 0.83
C THR A 404 6.87 12.55 2.30
N GLY A 405 6.13 11.49 2.62
CA GLY A 405 6.02 10.97 3.99
C GLY A 405 7.32 10.41 4.54
N ALA A 406 8.11 9.73 3.71
CA ALA A 406 9.42 9.24 4.10
C ALA A 406 10.38 10.40 4.38
N ALA A 407 10.35 11.45 3.55
CA ALA A 407 11.13 12.67 3.79
C ALA A 407 10.75 13.32 5.12
N ALA A 408 9.44 13.50 5.35
CA ALA A 408 8.90 14.04 6.60
C ALA A 408 9.46 13.33 7.85
N LEU A 409 9.43 12.00 7.87
CA LEU A 409 9.93 11.19 8.99
C LEU A 409 11.43 11.39 9.25
N ALA A 410 12.22 11.49 8.19
CA ALA A 410 13.66 11.71 8.28
C ALA A 410 13.99 13.13 8.77
N PHE A 411 13.31 14.16 8.27
CA PHE A 411 13.44 15.54 8.77
C PHE A 411 13.04 15.65 10.24
N GLU A 412 11.90 15.07 10.63
CA GLU A 412 11.43 15.06 12.02
C GLU A 412 12.45 14.41 12.95
N SER A 413 13.03 13.28 12.55
CA SER A 413 14.05 12.57 13.33
C SER A 413 15.36 13.36 13.45
N ALA A 414 15.65 14.25 12.49
CA ALA A 414 16.76 15.20 12.55
C ALA A 414 16.42 16.49 13.34
N GLY A 415 15.24 16.57 13.97
CA GLY A 415 14.78 17.75 14.71
C GLY A 415 14.39 18.92 13.81
N ARG A 416 14.06 18.67 12.54
CA ARG A 416 13.68 19.68 11.55
C ARG A 416 12.23 19.50 11.13
N GLY A 417 11.54 20.61 10.86
CA GLY A 417 10.26 20.58 10.17
C GLY A 417 10.47 20.50 8.66
N MET A 418 9.59 19.76 7.99
CA MET A 418 9.40 19.88 6.54
C MET A 418 8.04 20.53 6.33
N ALA A 419 7.87 21.43 5.38
CA ALA A 419 6.54 21.95 5.07
C ALA A 419 5.61 20.82 4.60
N ALA A 420 4.31 20.90 4.92
CA ALA A 420 3.30 19.97 4.43
C ALA A 420 2.33 20.73 3.54
N GLU A 421 2.07 20.19 2.36
CA GLU A 421 1.05 20.72 1.47
C GLU A 421 -0.33 20.32 2.01
N THR A 422 -1.21 21.32 2.15
CA THR A 422 -2.50 21.13 2.82
C THR A 422 -3.51 20.54 1.84
N PRO A 423 -4.20 19.44 2.18
CA PRO A 423 -5.27 18.92 1.34
C PRO A 423 -6.43 19.91 1.25
N GLU A 424 -7.07 19.98 0.09
CA GLU A 424 -8.09 20.99 -0.21
C GLU A 424 -9.51 20.45 0.03
N PRO A 425 -10.45 21.26 0.56
CA PRO A 425 -11.85 20.87 0.65
C PRO A 425 -12.46 20.52 -0.70
N VAL A 426 -13.30 19.49 -0.71
CA VAL A 426 -14.01 19.04 -1.91
C VAL A 426 -15.48 19.41 -1.81
N ASP A 427 -15.97 20.13 -2.83
CA ASP A 427 -17.40 20.37 -2.99
C ASP A 427 -18.10 19.12 -3.52
N ALA A 428 -19.28 18.84 -2.97
CA ALA A 428 -20.12 17.74 -3.45
C ALA A 428 -20.57 17.97 -4.89
N ALA A 429 -20.59 16.89 -5.67
CA ALA A 429 -21.23 16.91 -6.97
C ALA A 429 -22.76 17.11 -6.85
N HIS A 430 -23.41 17.36 -7.99
CA HIS A 430 -24.84 17.64 -8.07
C HIS A 430 -25.54 16.80 -9.16
N PHE A 431 -25.29 15.48 -9.16
CA PHE A 431 -25.98 14.56 -10.07
C PHE A 431 -27.37 14.20 -9.54
N ALA A 432 -28.40 14.28 -10.39
CA ALA A 432 -29.74 13.85 -10.01
C ALA A 432 -29.79 12.33 -9.81
N GLU A 433 -30.58 11.85 -8.85
CA GLU A 433 -30.82 10.41 -8.58
C GLU A 433 -29.59 9.56 -8.22
N LEU A 434 -28.43 10.18 -7.92
CA LEU A 434 -27.21 9.42 -7.57
C LEU A 434 -27.37 8.53 -6.33
N ALA A 435 -28.08 9.01 -5.29
CA ALA A 435 -28.37 8.20 -4.10
C ALA A 435 -29.26 6.99 -4.45
N GLY A 436 -30.29 7.18 -5.28
CA GLY A 436 -31.14 6.09 -5.75
C GLY A 436 -30.40 5.11 -6.64
N TYR A 437 -29.44 5.59 -7.44
CA TYR A 437 -28.53 4.75 -8.22
C TYR A 437 -27.64 3.88 -7.31
N ARG A 438 -27.05 4.46 -6.24
CA ARG A 438 -26.31 3.71 -5.22
C ARG A 438 -27.16 2.63 -4.57
N ASP A 439 -28.37 2.98 -4.12
CA ASP A 439 -29.23 2.05 -3.38
C ASP A 439 -29.61 0.84 -4.25
N ARG A 440 -29.99 1.08 -5.52
CA ARG A 440 -30.21 0.01 -6.51
C ARG A 440 -28.96 -0.83 -6.75
N TRP A 441 -27.79 -0.20 -6.87
CA TRP A 441 -26.54 -0.93 -7.02
C TRP A 441 -26.27 -1.83 -5.82
N ARG A 442 -26.46 -1.35 -4.59
CA ARG A 442 -26.30 -2.15 -3.36
C ARG A 442 -27.27 -3.33 -3.31
N ASP A 443 -28.53 -3.14 -3.70
CA ASP A 443 -29.51 -4.24 -3.75
C ASP A 443 -29.09 -5.35 -4.72
N LEU A 444 -28.53 -5.00 -5.87
CA LEU A 444 -28.05 -5.97 -6.87
C LEU A 444 -26.69 -6.58 -6.48
N ALA A 445 -25.78 -5.76 -5.98
CA ALA A 445 -24.42 -6.14 -5.60
C ALA A 445 -24.35 -6.92 -4.28
N ILE A 446 -25.30 -6.73 -3.36
CA ILE A 446 -25.30 -7.37 -2.03
C ILE A 446 -26.50 -8.32 -1.89
N GLY A 447 -27.70 -7.92 -2.32
CA GLY A 447 -28.94 -8.67 -2.09
C GLY A 447 -28.98 -10.11 -2.64
N ALA A 448 -28.14 -10.43 -3.64
CA ALA A 448 -27.99 -11.81 -4.14
C ALA A 448 -27.28 -12.77 -3.16
N GLU A 449 -26.60 -12.28 -2.11
CA GLU A 449 -25.96 -13.12 -1.07
C GLU A 449 -27.00 -13.84 -0.20
N ASN A 450 -28.09 -13.16 0.15
CA ASN A 450 -29.18 -13.73 0.96
C ASN A 450 -30.00 -14.81 0.20
N GLY A 451 -29.90 -14.86 -1.13
CA GLY A 451 -30.59 -15.84 -1.96
C GLY A 451 -29.89 -17.21 -2.03
N LYS A 452 -28.57 -17.26 -1.89
CA LYS A 452 -27.79 -18.52 -1.97
C LYS A 452 -27.71 -19.27 -0.63
N GLY A 453 -27.90 -18.60 0.51
CA GLY A 453 -27.97 -19.24 1.83
C GLY A 453 -29.25 -20.05 2.10
N ARG A 454 -30.31 -19.86 1.31
CA ARG A 454 -31.59 -20.57 1.48
C ARG A 454 -31.73 -21.86 0.67
N THR A 455 -30.87 -22.11 -0.31
CA THR A 455 -30.93 -23.29 -1.18
C THR A 455 -29.99 -24.42 -0.77
N ALA A 456 -29.09 -24.19 0.20
CA ALA A 456 -28.19 -25.22 0.74
C ALA A 456 -28.74 -25.94 2.00
N ALA A 457 -29.97 -25.61 2.43
CA ALA A 457 -30.66 -26.27 3.53
C ALA A 457 -32.00 -26.86 3.07
N ARG A 458 -31.95 -27.85 2.16
CA ARG A 458 -32.99 -28.85 1.96
C ARG A 458 -32.39 -30.18 1.52
#